data_AF-K1TP74-F1
#
_entry.id   AF-K1TP74-F1
#
_cell.length_a   1.000
_cell.length_b   1.000
_cell.length_c   1.000
_cell.angle_alpha   90.00
_cell.angle_beta   90.00
_cell.angle_gamma   90.00
#
_symmetry.space_group_name_H-M   'P 1'
#
loop_
_entity.id
_entity.type
_entity.pdbx_description
1 polymer ?
#
loop_
_entity_poly.entity_id
_entity_poly.type
_entity_poly.pdbx_seq_one_letter_code
_entity_poly.pdbx_strand_id
1 'polypeptide(L)'
;MSIELGKYNTLEVVKEVAFGMYLDGGEEGEILFPSRYVPQDCKVGDKLNVFIYLDNEERLVATTLTPLVQVGQFACLEVAWI
;
A
#
# COMPACT_ATOMS: atom_id res chain seq x y z
N MET A 1 2.34 -13.82 8.01
CA MET A 1 3.42 -12.80 7.84
C MET A 1 2.86 -11.52 8.45
N SER A 2 3.64 -10.79 9.24
CA SER A 2 3.16 -9.54 9.86
C SER A 2 3.44 -8.37 8.94
N ILE A 3 2.47 -7.46 8.80
CA ILE A 3 2.58 -6.25 8.00
C ILE A 3 3.42 -5.21 8.73
N GLU A 4 4.39 -4.62 8.04
CA GLU A 4 5.16 -3.50 8.55
C GLU A 4 4.54 -2.17 8.09
N LEU A 5 3.74 -1.54 8.96
CA LEU A 5 3.16 -0.22 8.70
C LEU A 5 4.25 0.85 8.53
N GLY A 6 4.10 1.70 7.51
CA GLY A 6 5.06 2.76 7.20
C GLY A 6 6.36 2.25 6.57
N LYS A 7 6.32 1.04 5.99
CA LYS A 7 7.41 0.40 5.23
C LYS A 7 6.88 -0.32 3.98
N TYR A 8 7.82 -0.78 3.16
CA TYR A 8 7.53 -1.65 2.04
C TYR A 8 7.24 -3.08 2.49
N ASN A 9 6.22 -3.69 1.89
CA ASN A 9 5.80 -5.06 2.09
C ASN A 9 5.62 -5.73 0.73
N THR A 10 6.06 -6.99 0.59
CA THR A 10 5.80 -7.79 -0.61
C THR A 10 4.54 -8.61 -0.41
N LEU A 11 3.44 -8.21 -1.05
CA LEU A 11 2.11 -8.81 -0.88
C LEU A 11 1.59 -9.37 -2.19
N GLU A 12 0.74 -10.39 -2.11
CA GLU A 12 0.12 -11.04 -3.25
C GLU A 12 -1.24 -10.43 -3.58
N VAL A 13 -1.52 -10.21 -4.86
CA VAL A 13 -2.83 -9.76 -5.33
C VAL A 13 -3.82 -10.92 -5.26
N VAL A 14 -4.88 -10.79 -4.48
CA VAL A 14 -5.86 -11.87 -4.28
C VAL A 14 -7.18 -11.63 -4.99
N LYS A 15 -7.50 -10.37 -5.31
CA LYS A 15 -8.81 -10.02 -5.89
C LYS A 15 -8.75 -8.69 -6.63
N GLU A 16 -9.42 -8.63 -7.77
CA GLU A 16 -9.64 -7.40 -8.53
C GLU A 16 -11.05 -6.84 -8.25
N VAL A 17 -11.15 -5.52 -8.13
CA VAL A 17 -12.42 -4.80 -7.95
C VAL A 17 -12.45 -3.53 -8.80
N ALA A 18 -13.62 -2.94 -9.02
CA ALA A 18 -13.78 -1.78 -9.91
C ALA A 18 -12.90 -0.56 -9.56
N PHE A 19 -12.47 -0.43 -8.30
CA PHE A 19 -11.68 0.70 -7.81
C PHE A 19 -10.24 0.32 -7.40
N GLY A 20 -9.75 -0.86 -7.79
CA GLY A 20 -8.38 -1.29 -7.51
C GLY A 20 -8.26 -2.80 -7.32
N MET A 21 -7.33 -3.19 -6.45
CA MET A 21 -7.08 -4.60 -6.13
C MET A 21 -7.00 -4.78 -4.61
N TYR A 22 -7.25 -5.99 -4.13
CA TYR A 22 -6.95 -6.37 -2.77
C TYR A 22 -5.68 -7.21 -2.73
N LEU A 23 -4.84 -6.91 -1.75
CA LEU A 23 -3.62 -7.64 -1.43
C LEU A 23 -3.83 -8.48 -0.18
N ASP A 24 -3.23 -9.66 -0.12
CA ASP A 24 -3.22 -10.51 1.07
C ASP A 24 -2.36 -9.87 2.18
N GLY A 25 -3.01 -9.33 3.21
CA GLY A 25 -2.38 -8.76 4.40
C GLY A 25 -2.19 -9.77 5.54
N GLY A 26 -2.49 -11.06 5.33
CA GLY A 26 -2.41 -12.09 6.36
C GLY A 26 -3.39 -11.82 7.51
N GLU A 27 -2.86 -11.60 8.71
CA GLU A 27 -3.67 -11.38 9.93
C GLU A 27 -4.46 -10.06 9.89
N GLU A 28 -3.99 -9.08 9.11
CA GLU A 28 -4.67 -7.80 8.90
C GLU A 28 -5.82 -7.88 7.88
N GLY A 29 -6.02 -9.04 7.24
CA GLY A 29 -7.04 -9.25 6.22
C GLY A 29 -6.66 -8.68 4.85
N GLU A 30 -7.67 -8.32 4.06
CA GLU A 30 -7.46 -7.76 2.71
C GLU A 30 -7.08 -6.27 2.78
N ILE A 31 -5.95 -5.91 2.17
CA ILE A 31 -5.48 -4.51 2.11
C ILE A 31 -5.81 -3.92 0.73
N LEU A 32 -6.45 -2.75 0.71
CA LEU A 32 -6.81 -2.10 -0.55
C LEU A 32 -5.58 -1.51 -1.26
N PHE A 33 -5.46 -1.80 -2.54
CA PHE A 33 -4.52 -1.21 -3.48
C PHE A 33 -5.28 -0.41 -4.56
N PRO A 34 -5.45 0.92 -4.38
CA PRO A 34 -6.31 1.75 -5.23
C PRO A 34 -5.86 1.77 -6.70
N SER A 35 -6.81 1.75 -7.64
CA SER A 35 -6.58 1.62 -9.09
C SER A 35 -5.56 2.62 -9.65
N ARG A 36 -5.54 3.86 -9.15
CA ARG A 36 -4.57 4.90 -9.55
C ARG A 36 -3.10 4.54 -9.33
N TYR A 37 -2.83 3.56 -8.47
CA TYR A 37 -1.47 3.10 -8.12
C TYR A 37 -1.14 1.72 -8.71
N VAL A 38 -2.14 1.03 -9.28
CA VAL A 38 -1.98 -0.32 -9.83
C VAL A 38 -1.20 -0.26 -11.16
N PRO A 39 -0.10 -1.04 -11.33
CA PRO A 39 0.59 -1.16 -12.61
C PRO A 39 -0.31 -1.74 -13.70
N GLN A 40 -0.12 -1.33 -14.97
CA GLN A 40 -1.02 -1.69 -16.08
C GLN A 40 -1.20 -3.20 -16.30
N ASP A 41 -0.16 -4.01 -16.07
CA ASP A 41 -0.19 -5.46 -16.31
C ASP A 41 -0.38 -6.30 -15.03
N CYS A 42 -0.74 -5.65 -13.92
CA CYS A 42 -0.95 -6.32 -12.66
C CYS A 42 -2.18 -7.23 -12.71
N LYS A 43 -2.04 -8.46 -12.22
CA LYS A 43 -3.12 -9.47 -12.19
C LYS A 43 -3.16 -10.20 -10.84
N VAL A 44 -4.29 -10.86 -10.58
CA VAL A 44 -4.43 -11.77 -9.44
C VAL A 44 -3.34 -12.84 -9.47
N GLY A 45 -2.70 -13.08 -8.33
CA GLY A 45 -1.55 -13.97 -8.14
C GLY A 45 -0.18 -13.28 -8.28
N ASP A 46 -0.12 -12.04 -8.77
CA ASP A 46 1.15 -11.30 -8.80
C ASP A 46 1.57 -10.89 -7.39
N LYS A 47 2.88 -10.81 -7.17
CA LYS A 47 3.47 -10.28 -5.93
C LYS A 47 4.07 -8.91 -6.19
N LEU A 48 3.70 -7.95 -5.36
CA LEU A 48 4.11 -6.56 -5.49
C LEU A 48 4.79 -6.09 -4.22
N ASN A 49 5.91 -5.38 -4.38
CA ASN A 49 6.53 -4.64 -3.29
C ASN A 49 5.88 -3.25 -3.19
N VAL A 50 5.00 -3.06 -2.21
CA VAL A 50 4.17 -1.86 -2.03
C VAL A 50 4.45 -1.20 -0.69
N PHE A 51 4.30 0.12 -0.62
CA PHE A 51 4.35 0.83 0.65
C PHE A 51 2.99 0.78 1.35
N ILE A 52 2.98 0.43 2.63
CA ILE A 52 1.76 0.34 3.45
C ILE A 52 1.64 1.55 4.37
N TYR A 53 0.50 2.23 4.32
CA TYR A 53 0.19 3.40 5.14
C TYR A 53 -1.28 3.40 5.58
N LEU A 54 -1.64 4.31 6.49
CA LEU A 54 -3.03 4.55 6.88
C LEU A 54 -3.60 5.72 6.07
N ASP A 55 -4.79 5.54 5.50
CA ASP A 55 -5.53 6.64 4.91
C ASP A 55 -6.20 7.52 6.00
N ASN A 56 -6.96 8.54 5.57
CA ASN A 56 -7.63 9.47 6.46
C ASN A 56 -8.74 8.83 7.32
N GLU A 57 -9.14 7.59 7.02
CA GLU A 57 -10.11 6.81 7.79
C GLU A 57 -9.42 5.74 8.65
N GLU A 58 -8.10 5.86 8.86
CA GLU A 58 -7.26 4.92 9.62
C GLU A 58 -7.27 3.49 9.06
N ARG A 59 -7.47 3.33 7.75
CA ARG A 59 -7.44 2.02 7.08
C ARG A 59 -6.09 1.74 6.44
N LEU A 60 -5.65 0.49 6.49
CA LEU A 60 -4.47 0.03 5.75
C LEU A 60 -4.70 0.16 4.24
N VAL A 61 -3.78 0.86 3.57
CA VAL A 61 -3.78 1.06 2.12
C VAL A 61 -2.37 0.82 1.58
N ALA A 62 -2.31 0.19 0.41
CA ALA A 62 -1.10 -0.02 -0.36
C ALA A 62 -0.92 1.05 -1.45
N THR A 63 0.33 1.41 -1.74
CA THR A 63 0.69 2.28 -2.86
C THR A 63 2.02 1.90 -3.50
N THR A 64 2.18 2.22 -4.78
CA THR A 64 3.45 2.15 -5.53
C THR A 64 4.18 3.48 -5.54
N LEU A 65 3.59 4.54 -4.98
CA LEU A 65 4.29 5.80 -4.78
C LEU A 65 5.48 5.58 -3.84
N THR A 66 6.61 6.18 -4.21
CA THR A 66 7.80 6.18 -3.35
C THR A 66 7.61 7.23 -2.24
N PRO A 67 7.59 6.84 -0.95
CA PRO A 67 7.49 7.79 0.14
C PRO A 67 8.79 8.59 0.25
N LEU A 68 8.70 9.85 0.67
CA LEU A 68 9.87 10.69 0.93
C LEU A 68 10.63 10.26 2.20
N VAL A 69 9.94 9.58 3.12
CA VAL A 69 10.48 9.09 4.40
C VAL A 69 9.70 7.87 4.88
N GLN A 70 10.36 6.94 5.56
CA GLN A 70 9.76 5.73 6.13
C GLN A 70 9.92 5.68 7.65
N VAL A 71 9.20 4.78 8.32
CA VAL A 71 9.34 4.56 9.77
C VAL A 71 10.78 4.22 10.12
N GLY A 72 11.34 4.95 11.10
CA GLY A 72 12.74 4.86 11.53
C GLY A 72 13.69 5.79 10.77
N GLN A 73 13.19 6.55 9.80
CA GLN A 73 13.94 7.59 9.09
C GLN A 73 13.50 8.99 9.51
N PHE A 74 14.29 10.00 9.12
CA PHE A 74 14.00 11.41 9.37
C PHE A 74 14.18 12.21 8.07
N ALA A 75 13.28 13.15 7.82
CA ALA A 75 13.33 14.04 6.66
C ALA A 75 12.73 15.42 7.01
N CYS A 76 13.20 16.46 6.32
CA CYS A 76 12.56 17.78 6.32
C CYS A 76 11.55 17.82 5.17
N LEU A 77 10.29 18.14 5.47
CA LEU A 77 9.18 18.18 4.51
C LEU A 77 8.54 19.56 4.48
N GLU A 78 7.94 19.91 3.35
CA GLU A 78 7.17 21.15 3.20
C GLU A 78 5.81 21.04 3.91
N VAL A 79 5.40 22.10 4.59
CA VAL A 79 4.08 22.17 5.22
C VAL A 79 3.02 22.32 4.14
N ALA A 80 2.22 21.28 3.93
CA ALA A 80 1.04 21.34 3.08
C ALA A 80 -0.18 21.77 3.91
N TRP A 81 -0.90 22.79 3.47
CA TRP A 81 -2.26 23.08 3.91
C TRP A 81 -3.23 22.49 2.88
N ILE A 82 -4.17 21.66 3.36
CA ILE A 82 -5.33 21.16 2.60
C ILE A 82 -6.57 21.85 3.16
#